data_AF-A0A960ZS32-F1
#
_entry.id   AF-A0A960ZS32-F1
#
_cell.length_a   1.000
_cell.length_b   1.000
_cell.length_c   1.000
_cell.angle_alpha   90.00
_cell.angle_beta   90.00
_cell.angle_gamma   90.00
#
_symmetry.space_group_name_H-M   'P 1'
#
loop_
_entity.id
_entity.type
_entity.pdbx_description
1 polymer ?
#
loop_
_entity_poly.entity_id
_entity_poly.type
_entity_poly.pdbx_seq_one_letter_code
_entity_poly.pdbx_strand_id
1 'polypeptide(L)' 'GSYRELLNSDAKEYGGSGFVNANPMQAEQLPWQGQPWSIQFDLPPLAAVYLGQ' A
#
# COMPACT_ATOMS: atom_id res chain seq x y z
N GLY A 1 -9.53 8.45 3.98
CA GLY A 1 -8.73 8.22 5.21
C GLY A 1 -7.26 8.15 4.84
N SER A 2 -6.37 8.25 5.83
CA SER A 2 -4.92 8.17 5.65
C SER A 2 -4.47 6.75 5.96
N TYR A 3 -3.67 6.12 5.09
CA TYR A 3 -3.19 4.76 5.25
C TYR A 3 -1.67 4.72 5.19
N ARG A 4 -1.07 3.72 5.81
CA ARG A 4 0.36 3.42 5.72
C ARG A 4 0.60 1.93 5.58
N GLU A 5 1.77 1.58 5.07
CA GLU A 5 2.27 0.21 5.10
C GLU A 5 2.52 -0.21 6.56
N LEU A 6 1.84 -1.27 7.01
CA LEU A 6 2.10 -1.93 8.30
C LEU A 6 3.12 -3.06 8.15
N LEU A 7 3.07 -3.75 7.02
CA LEU A 7 4.01 -4.80 6.63
C LEU A 7 4.18 -4.77 5.11
N ASN A 8 5.42 -4.92 4.66
CA ASN A 8 5.77 -5.08 3.26
C ASN A 8 6.79 -6.22 3.14
N SER A 9 6.41 -7.33 2.49
CA SER A 9 7.29 -8.48 2.34
C SER A 9 8.48 -8.23 1.41
N ASP A 10 8.47 -7.14 0.63
CA ASP A 10 9.61 -6.71 -0.20
C ASP A 10 10.65 -5.90 0.59
N ALA A 11 10.47 -5.70 1.90
CA ALA A 11 11.46 -5.02 2.72
C ALA A 11 12.82 -5.74 2.69
N LYS A 12 13.91 -4.96 2.76
CA LYS A 12 15.29 -5.49 2.69
C LYS A 12 15.62 -6.50 3.80
N GLU A 13 15.00 -6.36 4.97
CA GLU A 13 15.14 -7.29 6.09
C GLU A 13 14.63 -8.71 5.79
N TYR A 14 13.73 -8.84 4.81
CA TYR A 14 13.22 -10.13 4.31
C TYR A 14 13.91 -10.57 3.01
N GLY A 15 14.93 -9.84 2.55
CA GLY A 15 15.65 -10.12 1.29
C GLY A 15 14.98 -9.58 0.03
N GLY A 16 13.97 -8.72 0.16
CA GLY A 16 13.33 -8.05 -0.99
C GLY A 16 14.11 -6.84 -1.51
N SER A 17 13.53 -6.14 -2.49
CA SER A 17 14.17 -5.00 -3.15
C SER A 17 14.28 -3.76 -2.24
N GLY A 18 13.40 -3.66 -1.25
CA GLY A 18 13.28 -2.51 -0.36
C GLY A 18 12.48 -1.36 -0.96
N PHE A 19 11.62 -1.62 -1.94
CA PHE A 19 10.69 -0.63 -2.44
C PHE A 19 9.68 -0.27 -1.33
N VAL A 20 9.40 1.02 -1.20
CA VAL A 20 8.45 1.56 -0.22
C VAL A 20 7.52 2.56 -0.90
N ASN A 21 6.23 2.52 -0.55
CA ASN A 21 5.28 3.53 -0.99
C ASN A 21 5.48 4.85 -0.23
N ALA A 22 5.03 5.96 -0.83
CA ALA A 22 4.95 7.24 -0.14
C ALA A 22 3.92 7.14 1.00
N ASN A 23 4.34 7.48 2.22
CA ASN A 23 3.48 7.44 3.39
C ASN A 23 3.21 8.86 3.92
N PRO A 24 1.97 9.18 4.32
CA PRO A 24 0.79 8.32 4.20
C PRO A 24 0.19 8.31 2.78
N MET A 25 -0.44 7.20 2.43
CA MET A 25 -1.29 7.06 1.24
C MET A 25 -2.69 7.57 1.55
N GLN A 26 -3.14 8.56 0.80
CA GLN A 26 -4.45 9.18 1.01
C GLN A 26 -5.51 8.44 0.20
N ALA A 27 -6.58 8.00 0.86
CA ALA A 27 -7.77 7.52 0.16
C ALA A 27 -8.55 8.70 -0.43
N GLU A 28 -9.00 8.54 -1.67
CA GLU A 28 -9.72 9.53 -2.43
C GLU A 28 -11.16 9.08 -2.66
N GLN A 29 -12.07 10.05 -2.87
CA GLN A 29 -13.47 9.79 -3.18
C GLN A 29 -13.64 9.40 -4.65
N LEU A 30 -12.92 8.34 -5.04
CA LEU A 30 -12.95 7.75 -6.37
C LEU A 30 -13.55 6.35 -6.24
N PRO A 31 -14.79 6.13 -6.71
CA PRO A 31 -15.45 4.84 -6.60
C PRO A 31 -14.71 3.75 -7.37
N TRP A 32 -14.46 2.61 -6.72
CA TRP A 32 -13.74 1.47 -7.32
C TRP A 32 -14.19 0.16 -6.68
N GLN A 33 -14.34 -0.91 -7.48
CA GLN A 33 -14.78 -2.25 -7.03
C GLN A 33 -16.02 -2.23 -6.11
N GLY A 34 -16.98 -1.35 -6.38
CA GLY A 34 -18.23 -1.23 -5.61
C GLY A 34 -18.09 -0.50 -4.27
N GLN A 35 -16.93 0.10 -3.97
CA GLN A 35 -16.70 0.92 -2.78
C GLN A 35 -16.69 2.42 -3.11
N PRO A 36 -17.15 3.29 -2.20
CA PRO A 36 -17.25 4.75 -2.45
C PRO A 36 -15.91 5.50 -2.41
N TRP A 37 -14.88 4.89 -1.82
CA TRP A 37 -13.53 5.44 -1.70
C TRP A 37 -12.51 4.39 -2.13
N SER A 38 -11.36 4.83 -2.63
CA SER A 38 -10.27 3.96 -3.04
C SER A 38 -8.91 4.58 -2.71
N ILE A 39 -7.87 3.76 -2.79
CA ILE A 39 -6.47 4.16 -2.60
C ILE A 39 -5.69 3.63 -3.78
N GLN A 40 -4.85 4.49 -4.36
CA GLN A 40 -3.87 4.10 -5.35
C GLN A 40 -2.50 3.99 -4.68
N PHE A 41 -1.79 2.89 -4.94
CA PHE A 41 -0.44 2.65 -4.46
C PHE A 41 0.29 1.69 -5.39
N ASP A 42 1.62 1.65 -5.31
CA ASP A 42 2.45 0.75 -6.09
C ASP A 42 2.63 -0.58 -5.34
N LEU A 43 2.23 -1.68 -5.97
CA LEU A 43 2.44 -3.02 -5.41
C LEU A 43 3.78 -3.59 -5.93
N PRO A 44 4.76 -3.88 -5.05
CA PRO A 44 6.01 -4.48 -5.49
C PRO A 44 5.79 -5.86 -6.13
N PRO A 45 6.64 -6.26 -7.10
CA PRO A 45 6.50 -7.55 -7.77
C PRO A 45 6.66 -8.71 -6.79
N LEU A 46 5.74 -9.68 -6.85
CA LEU A 46 5.73 -10.88 -6.00
C LEU A 46 5.71 -10.61 -4.48
N ALA A 47 5.22 -9.44 -4.05
CA ALA A 47 5.15 -9.06 -2.65
C ALA A 47 3.71 -9.08 -2.09
N ALA A 48 3.61 -9.21 -0.77
CA ALA A 48 2.39 -8.98 -0.01
C ALA A 48 2.57 -7.72 0.86
N VAL A 49 1.58 -6.83 0.83
CA VAL A 49 1.56 -5.57 1.57
C VAL A 49 0.29 -5.49 2.41
N TYR A 50 0.44 -5.13 3.69
CA TYR A 50 -0.67 -4.90 4.61
C TYR A 50 -0.78 -3.41 4.90
N LEU A 51 -1.96 -2.84 4.67
CA LEU A 51 -2.25 -1.43 4.90
C LEU A 51 -3.10 -1.23 6.15
N GLY A 52 -2.82 -0.17 6.89
CA GLY A 52 -3.59 0.24 8.06
C GLY A 52 -3.75 1.75 8.15
N GLN A 53 -4.81 2.19 8.83
CA GLN A 53 -5.09 3.60 9.13
C GLN A 53 -4.35 4.06 10.39
#